data_AF-A0A4R5C1Z3-F1
#
_entry.id   AF-A0A4R5C1Z3-F1
#
_cell.length_a   1.000
_cell.length_b   1.000
_cell.length_c   1.000
_cell.angle_alpha   90.00
_cell.angle_beta   90.00
_cell.angle_gamma   90.00
#
_symmetry.space_group_name_H-M   'P 1'
#
loop_
_entity.id
_entity.type
_entity.pdbx_description
1 polymer ?
#
loop_
_entity_poly.entity_id
_entity_poly.type
_entity_poly.pdbx_seq_one_letter_code
_entity_poly.pdbx_strand_id
1 'polypeptide(L)'
;MSFDKPRKSDVPGDLMAKMYGPVNAVYDEMRANAPLVVAKCVSGRGEPAIEARLRVSYRAEPTRTIKWDKGAQCYVWVGGPDDGAGLGREPRQVAERIAEALGAPFSAPPAN
;
A
#
# COMPACT_ATOMS: atom_id res chain seq x y z
N MET A 1 -3.88 -44.96 4.90
CA MET A 1 -3.03 -43.92 5.52
C MET A 1 -3.00 -42.73 4.57
N SER A 2 -3.85 -41.74 4.82
CA SER A 2 -3.92 -40.52 4.00
C SER A 2 -2.88 -39.53 4.50
N PHE A 3 -1.90 -39.20 3.66
CA PHE A 3 -0.99 -38.10 3.91
C PHE A 3 -1.73 -36.79 3.64
N ASP A 4 -2.23 -36.16 4.71
CA ASP A 4 -2.63 -34.77 4.71
C ASP A 4 -1.37 -33.92 4.50
N LYS A 5 -1.18 -33.42 3.28
CA LYS A 5 -0.11 -32.45 2.99
C LYS A 5 -0.61 -31.08 3.45
N PRO A 6 0.04 -30.41 4.41
CA PRO A 6 -0.30 -29.04 4.72
C PRO A 6 0.02 -28.14 3.52
N ARG A 7 -0.96 -27.32 3.12
CA ARG A 7 -0.86 -26.28 2.09
C ARG A 7 0.35 -25.40 2.38
N LYS A 8 1.36 -25.47 1.50
CA LYS A 8 2.49 -24.54 1.50
C LYS A 8 2.04 -23.17 0.98
N SER A 9 2.52 -22.14 1.69
CA SER A 9 2.61 -20.73 1.29
C SER A 9 1.54 -19.78 1.86
N ASP A 10 1.33 -19.84 3.18
CA ASP A 10 1.05 -18.64 3.97
C ASP A 10 2.41 -18.07 4.44
N VAL A 11 2.99 -17.17 3.65
CA VAL A 11 4.19 -16.40 4.01
C VAL A 11 3.73 -14.93 4.04
N PRO A 12 3.95 -14.17 5.11
CA PRO A 12 2.91 -13.97 6.12
C PRO A 12 2.50 -12.49 6.15
N GLY A 13 1.20 -12.20 6.15
CA GLY A 13 0.72 -10.83 6.36
C GLY A 13 1.34 -10.17 7.61
N ASP A 14 1.59 -10.97 8.65
CA ASP A 14 2.21 -10.55 9.91
C ASP A 14 3.70 -10.15 9.79
N LEU A 15 4.47 -10.83 8.94
CA LEU A 15 5.90 -10.52 8.72
C LEU A 15 6.05 -9.31 7.79
N MET A 16 5.18 -9.18 6.80
CA MET A 16 5.13 -8.02 5.90
C MET A 16 4.70 -6.75 6.65
N ALA A 17 3.69 -6.84 7.53
CA ALA A 17 3.29 -5.76 8.43
C ALA A 17 4.44 -5.32 9.35
N LYS A 18 5.21 -6.27 9.90
CA LYS A 18 6.41 -5.98 10.71
C LYS A 18 7.54 -5.33 9.91
N MET A 19 7.69 -5.66 8.62
CA MET A 19 8.78 -5.15 7.78
C MET A 19 8.51 -3.77 7.17
N TYR A 20 7.25 -3.46 6.85
CA TYR A 20 6.89 -2.23 6.15
C TYR A 20 6.02 -1.27 6.96
N GLY A 21 5.61 -1.63 8.18
CA GLY A 21 4.88 -0.72 9.07
C GLY A 21 3.53 -0.28 8.50
N PRO A 22 3.09 0.98 8.74
CA PRO A 22 1.75 1.44 8.38
C PRO A 22 1.42 1.30 6.89
N VAL A 23 2.40 1.47 5.99
CA VAL A 23 2.16 1.36 4.54
C VAL A 23 1.72 -0.05 4.09
N ASN A 24 1.92 -1.08 4.92
CA ASN A 24 1.38 -2.41 4.65
C ASN A 24 -0.15 -2.44 4.65
N ALA A 25 -0.79 -1.70 5.57
CA ALA A 25 -2.25 -1.64 5.63
C ALA A 25 -2.83 -1.02 4.35
N VAL A 26 -2.17 0.00 3.79
CA VAL A 26 -2.57 0.59 2.51
C VAL A 26 -2.34 -0.40 1.36
N TYR A 27 -1.23 -1.15 1.37
CA TYR A 27 -0.99 -2.19 0.37
C TYR A 27 -2.10 -3.26 0.37
N ASP A 28 -2.52 -3.73 1.54
CA ASP A 28 -3.59 -4.73 1.67
C ASP A 28 -4.93 -4.18 1.15
N GLU A 29 -5.29 -2.95 1.50
CA GLU A 29 -6.50 -2.28 0.99
C GLU A 29 -6.45 -2.09 -0.54
N MET A 30 -5.29 -1.73 -1.09
CA MET A 30 -5.10 -1.63 -2.54
C MET A 30 -5.24 -2.99 -3.22
N ARG A 31 -4.72 -4.07 -2.62
CA ARG A 31 -4.87 -5.42 -3.15
C ARG A 31 -6.31 -5.90 -3.14
N ALA A 32 -7.07 -5.57 -2.08
CA ALA A 32 -8.46 -5.97 -1.94
C ALA A 32 -9.40 -5.17 -2.85
N ASN A 33 -9.22 -3.85 -2.91
CA ASN A 33 -10.21 -2.94 -3.51
C ASN A 33 -9.73 -2.34 -4.85
N ALA A 34 -8.43 -2.32 -5.14
CA ALA A 34 -7.88 -1.77 -6.39
C ALA A 34 -6.88 -2.74 -7.07
N PRO A 35 -7.30 -3.98 -7.40
CA PRO A 35 -6.39 -5.04 -7.85
C PRO A 35 -5.66 -4.74 -9.16
N LEU A 36 -6.16 -3.78 -9.95
CA LEU A 36 -5.51 -3.34 -11.20
C LEU A 36 -4.37 -2.36 -10.97
N VAL A 37 -4.28 -1.75 -9.78
CA VAL A 37 -3.16 -0.88 -9.42
C VAL A 37 -1.98 -1.74 -9.01
N VAL A 38 -0.84 -1.53 -9.67
CA VAL A 38 0.40 -2.18 -9.30
C VAL A 38 0.94 -1.47 -8.06
N ALA A 39 0.84 -2.13 -6.91
CA ALA A 39 1.35 -1.65 -5.63
C ALA A 39 2.59 -2.46 -5.22
N LYS A 40 3.65 -1.77 -4.77
CA LYS A 40 4.90 -2.39 -4.33
C LYS A 40 5.48 -1.67 -3.12
N CYS A 41 5.59 -2.37 -2.00
CA CYS A 41 6.34 -1.89 -0.84
C CYS A 41 7.84 -1.86 -1.18
N VAL A 42 8.49 -0.74 -0.87
CA VAL A 42 9.94 -0.57 -1.05
C VAL A 42 10.54 -0.07 0.27
N SER A 43 11.60 -0.73 0.71
CA SER A 43 12.46 -0.23 1.78
C SER A 43 13.59 0.60 1.16
N GLY A 44 13.90 1.76 1.75
CA GLY A 44 15.11 2.48 1.38
C GLY A 44 16.33 1.64 1.71
N ARG A 45 17.20 1.33 0.73
CA ARG A 45 18.51 0.73 1.03
C ARG A 45 19.41 1.81 1.63
N GLY A 46 19.98 1.55 2.81
CA GLY A 46 21.10 2.33 3.36
C GLY A 46 20.79 3.21 4.56
N GLU A 47 19.53 3.37 4.92
CA GLU A 47 19.12 3.96 6.20
C GLU A 47 18.46 2.84 7.01
N PRO A 48 18.45 2.89 8.36
CA PRO A 48 17.70 1.93 9.16
C PRO A 48 16.26 1.82 8.59
N ALA A 49 15.60 0.68 8.77
CA ALA A 49 14.30 0.30 8.20
C ALA A 49 13.09 1.21 8.59
N ILE A 50 13.32 2.50 8.80
CA ILE A 50 12.47 3.49 9.48
C ILE A 50 11.45 4.12 8.53
N GLU A 51 11.68 4.12 7.21
CA GLU A 51 10.78 4.72 6.23
C GLU A 51 10.47 3.78 5.06
N ALA A 52 9.67 2.75 5.33
CA ALA A 52 9.03 1.98 4.26
C ALA A 52 8.12 2.89 3.43
N ARG A 53 8.16 2.71 2.11
CA ARG A 53 7.35 3.47 1.14
C ARG A 53 6.51 2.51 0.32
N LEU A 54 5.37 2.99 -0.17
CA LEU A 54 4.53 2.25 -1.10
C LEU A 54 4.55 2.94 -2.46
N ARG A 55 5.09 2.25 -3.46
CA ARG A 55 5.13 2.68 -4.85
C ARG A 55 3.89 2.15 -5.56
N VAL A 56 3.17 3.02 -6.25
CA VAL A 56 1.91 2.71 -6.93
C VAL A 56 1.92 3.22 -8.37
N SER A 57 1.35 2.43 -9.28
CA SER A 57 1.24 2.77 -10.69
C SER A 57 0.04 2.11 -11.34
N TYR A 58 -0.58 2.79 -12.30
CA TYR A 58 -1.70 2.27 -13.07
C TYR A 58 -1.56 2.69 -14.55
N ARG A 59 -1.65 1.73 -15.48
CA ARG A 59 -1.52 1.97 -16.93
C ARG A 59 -0.27 2.80 -17.27
N ALA A 60 -0.42 3.86 -18.07
CA ALA A 60 0.63 4.76 -18.51
C ALA A 60 0.84 5.96 -17.56
N GLU A 61 0.14 5.99 -16.42
CA GLU A 61 0.28 7.07 -15.47
C GLU A 61 1.66 7.06 -14.80
N PRO A 62 2.23 8.25 -14.51
CA PRO A 62 3.48 8.34 -13.79
C PRO A 62 3.38 7.61 -12.46
N THR A 63 4.43 6.86 -12.13
CA THR A 63 4.51 6.19 -10.83
C THR A 63 4.45 7.22 -9.70
N ARG A 64 3.61 6.97 -8.70
CA ARG A 64 3.53 7.75 -7.48
C ARG A 64 4.05 6.95 -6.29
N THR A 65 4.52 7.63 -5.25
CA THR A 65 5.06 6.99 -4.04
C THR A 65 4.49 7.66 -2.82
N ILE A 66 4.08 6.87 -1.83
CA ILE A 66 3.64 7.37 -0.52
C ILE A 66 4.57 6.89 0.59
N LYS A 67 4.55 7.61 1.72
CA LYS A 67 5.10 7.14 2.99
C LYS A 67 4.14 7.44 4.13
N TRP A 68 4.37 6.82 5.27
CA TRP A 68 3.79 7.25 6.53
C TRP A 68 4.65 8.34 7.16
N ASP A 69 4.08 9.52 7.35
CA ASP A 69 4.71 10.61 8.10
C ASP A 69 4.44 10.42 9.60
N LYS A 70 5.50 10.15 10.38
CA LYS A 70 5.39 9.93 11.82
C LYS A 70 5.09 11.20 12.61
N GLY A 71 5.49 12.37 12.11
CA GLY A 71 5.27 13.65 12.77
C GLY A 71 3.82 14.09 12.67
N ALA A 72 3.26 14.01 11.47
CA ALA A 72 1.87 14.35 11.17
C ALA A 72 0.88 13.20 11.42
N GLN A 73 1.39 11.98 11.67
CA GLN A 73 0.61 10.75 11.85
C GLN A 73 -0.38 10.51 10.70
N CYS A 74 0.08 10.71 9.46
CA CYS A 74 -0.71 10.53 8.26
C CYS A 74 0.15 10.03 7.08
N TYR A 75 -0.50 9.48 6.07
CA TYR A 75 0.15 9.14 4.80
C TYR A 75 0.31 10.40 3.96
N VAL A 76 1.45 10.52 3.30
CA VAL A 76 1.78 11.65 2.42
C VAL A 76 2.40 11.13 1.13
N TRP A 77 2.16 11.84 0.04
CA TRP A 77 2.90 11.64 -1.21
C TRP A 77 4.35 12.11 -1.06
N VAL A 78 5.28 11.32 -1.59
CA VAL A 78 6.74 11.59 -1.57
C VAL A 78 7.39 11.30 -2.93
N GLY A 79 6.57 11.27 -3.98
CA GLY A 79 7.02 11.11 -5.34
C GLY A 79 5.85 11.10 -6.31
N GLY A 80 5.99 11.89 -7.38
CA GLY A 80 4.94 12.12 -8.37
C GLY A 80 4.48 13.59 -8.37
N PRO A 81 3.41 13.91 -9.12
CA PRO A 81 2.93 15.28 -9.28
C PRO A 81 2.36 15.91 -8.00
N ASP A 82 2.02 15.10 -7.00
CA ASP A 82 1.39 15.53 -5.75
C ASP A 82 2.33 15.47 -4.55
N ASP A 83 3.65 15.54 -4.78
CA ASP A 83 4.67 15.47 -3.72
C ASP A 83 4.38 16.43 -2.57
N GLY A 84 4.41 15.91 -1.33
CA GLY A 84 4.12 16.66 -0.11
C GLY A 84 2.64 16.75 0.28
N ALA A 85 1.69 16.36 -0.59
CA ALA A 85 0.28 16.40 -0.24
C ALA A 85 -0.14 15.23 0.67
N GLY A 86 -1.01 15.54 1.64
CA GLY A 86 -1.51 14.58 2.63
C GLY A 86 -2.69 13.73 2.14
N LEU A 87 -2.62 12.43 2.38
CA LEU A 87 -3.64 11.44 2.02
C LEU A 87 -4.57 11.08 3.18
N GLY A 88 -4.24 11.52 4.41
CA GLY A 88 -4.99 11.17 5.62
C GLY A 88 -4.37 9.97 6.33
N ARG A 89 -5.03 9.46 7.37
CA ARG A 89 -4.48 8.40 8.25
C ARG A 89 -5.13 7.03 8.06
N GLU A 90 -6.34 6.98 7.51
CA GLU A 90 -7.13 5.76 7.40
C GLU A 90 -6.72 4.98 6.14
N PRO A 91 -6.20 3.75 6.25
CA PRO A 91 -5.60 3.04 5.11
C PRO A 91 -6.54 2.86 3.91
N ARG A 92 -7.81 2.59 4.17
CA ARG A 92 -8.82 2.41 3.12
C ARG A 92 -9.13 3.71 2.37
N GLN A 93 -9.30 4.82 3.08
CA GLN A 93 -9.50 6.15 2.46
C GLN A 93 -8.26 6.57 1.66
N VAL A 94 -7.08 6.22 2.17
CA VAL A 94 -5.81 6.47 1.46
C VAL A 94 -5.74 5.64 0.18
N ALA A 95 -6.13 4.37 0.22
CA ALA A 95 -6.18 3.50 -0.96
C ALA A 95 -7.17 4.00 -2.01
N GLU A 96 -8.35 4.47 -1.59
CA GLU A 96 -9.35 5.10 -2.45
C GLU A 96 -8.79 6.34 -3.15
N ARG A 97 -8.20 7.28 -2.38
CA ARG A 97 -7.56 8.49 -2.92
C ARG A 97 -6.40 8.18 -3.86
N ILE A 98 -5.63 7.12 -3.60
CA ILE A 98 -4.58 6.67 -4.51
C ILE A 98 -5.18 6.19 -5.84
N ALA A 99 -6.25 5.40 -5.79
CA ALA A 99 -6.92 4.92 -6.99
C ALA A 99 -7.53 6.08 -7.78
N GLU A 100 -8.21 7.03 -7.12
CA GLU A 100 -8.72 8.26 -7.74
C GLU A 100 -7.61 9.07 -8.41
N ALA A 101 -6.50 9.30 -7.71
CA ALA A 101 -5.36 10.05 -8.23
C ALA A 101 -4.66 9.36 -9.42
N LEU A 102 -4.82 8.04 -9.55
CA LEU A 102 -4.34 7.25 -10.67
C LEU A 102 -5.41 7.03 -11.76
N GLY A 103 -6.64 7.49 -11.56
CA GLY A 103 -7.78 7.18 -12.43
C GLY A 103 -8.10 5.68 -12.50
N ALA A 104 -7.75 4.93 -11.46
CA ALA A 104 -7.95 3.50 -11.36
C ALA A 104 -9.30 3.17 -10.71
N PRO A 105 -9.96 2.07 -11.11
CA PRO A 105 -11.17 1.62 -10.44
C PRO A 105 -10.85 1.16 -9.02
N PHE A 106 -11.63 1.66 -8.06
CA PHE A 106 -11.66 1.21 -6.69
C PHE A 106 -13.00 0.51 -6.47
N SER A 107 -12.97 -0.82 -6.30
CA SER A 107 -14.11 -1.58 -5.84
C SER A 107 -14.41 -1.13 -4.42
N ALA A 108 -15.36 -0.21 -4.25
CA ALA A 108 -15.95 0.00 -2.94
C ALA A 108 -16.48 -1.35 -2.43
N PRO A 109 -16.26 -1.74 -1.16
CA PRO A 109 -17.02 -2.85 -0.62
C PRO A 109 -18.51 -2.51 -0.72
N PRO A 110 -19.38 -3.52 -0.87
CA PRO A 110 -20.81 -3.29 -0.89
C PRO A 110 -21.19 -2.56 0.40
N ALA A 111 -21.84 -1.40 0.26
CA ALA A 111 -22.51 -0.76 1.38
C ALA A 111 -23.65 -1.70 1.81
N ASN A 112 -23.46 -2.41 2.93
CA ASN A 112 -24.49 -3.14 3.65
C ASN A 112 -24.19 -3.08 5.14
#